data_AF-A0A285HY47-F1
#
_entry.id   AF-A0A285HY47-F1
#
_cell.length_a   1.000
_cell.length_b   1.000
_cell.length_c   1.000
_cell.angle_alpha   90.00
_cell.angle_beta   90.00
_cell.angle_gamma   90.00
#
_symmetry.space_group_name_H-M   'P 1'
#
loop_
_entity.id
_entity.type
_entity.pdbx_description
1 polymer ?
#
loop_
_entity_poly.entity_id
_entity_poly.type
_entity_poly.pdbx_seq_one_letter_code
_entity_poly.pdbx_strand_id
1 'polypeptide(L)'
;MYSLKEIVCVYYLGLSSGYFEKEDVINWADNYIENNDVEEIPYKMFEISLSLSESTVDLASMLKEIFIGDFSGKPLMVILGFCYKDLKDNLKTYDEIFNIIYKLSLQSSYCNNNYELTKLNYLSQEYYLAKQQIYGNLKEIKDKTLSFLEEYEKYAKVNYLE
;
A
#
# COMPACT_ATOMS: atom_id res chain seq x y z
N MET A 1 11.91 -4.53 -12.41
CA MET A 1 10.94 -5.63 -12.39
C MET A 1 10.80 -6.10 -10.95
N TYR A 2 9.57 -6.21 -10.46
CA TYR A 2 9.27 -6.66 -9.09
C TYR A 2 9.12 -8.17 -9.08
N SER A 3 9.62 -8.82 -8.04
CA SER A 3 9.36 -10.24 -7.78
C SER A 3 7.90 -10.45 -7.34
N LEU A 4 7.36 -11.66 -7.51
CA LEU A 4 6.02 -12.01 -7.01
C LEU A 4 5.87 -11.64 -5.53
N LYS A 5 6.86 -11.95 -4.69
CA LYS A 5 6.82 -11.62 -3.27
C LYS A 5 6.73 -10.11 -3.01
N GLU A 6 7.48 -9.29 -3.76
CA GLU A 6 7.38 -7.83 -3.66
C GLU A 6 5.98 -7.33 -4.09
N ILE A 7 5.40 -7.92 -5.14
CA ILE A 7 4.05 -7.58 -5.61
C ILE A 7 3.00 -7.96 -4.56
N VAL A 8 3.06 -9.17 -4.02
CA VAL A 8 2.13 -9.61 -2.97
C VAL A 8 2.23 -8.70 -1.74
N CYS A 9 3.44 -8.27 -1.39
CA CYS A 9 3.65 -7.31 -0.30
C CYS A 9 3.00 -5.94 -0.60
N VAL A 10 3.01 -5.47 -1.86
CA VAL A 10 2.27 -4.26 -2.27
C VAL A 10 0.77 -4.45 -2.01
N TYR A 11 0.18 -5.54 -2.47
CA TYR A 11 -1.26 -5.82 -2.23
C TYR A 11 -1.57 -5.96 -0.75
N TYR A 12 -0.69 -6.57 0.03
CA TYR A 12 -0.85 -6.63 1.48
C TYR A 12 -0.87 -5.26 2.13
N LEU A 13 0.11 -4.40 1.81
CA LEU A 13 0.18 -3.05 2.35
C LEU A 13 -1.02 -2.20 1.91
N GLY A 14 -1.41 -2.32 0.63
CA GLY A 14 -2.56 -1.60 0.11
C GLY A 14 -3.87 -2.06 0.74
N LEU A 15 -4.10 -3.37 0.87
CA LEU A 15 -5.29 -3.91 1.54
C LEU A 15 -5.34 -3.52 3.02
N SER A 16 -4.21 -3.67 3.74
CA SER A 16 -4.12 -3.38 5.17
C SER A 16 -4.28 -1.89 5.50
N SER A 17 -3.91 -1.02 4.55
CA SER A 17 -4.12 0.42 4.67
C SER A 17 -5.47 0.90 4.15
N GLY A 18 -6.24 0.03 3.49
CA GLY A 18 -7.48 0.40 2.81
C GLY A 18 -7.25 1.23 1.55
N TYR A 19 -6.05 1.15 0.96
CA TYR A 19 -5.79 1.66 -0.38
C TYR A 19 -6.46 0.78 -1.44
N PHE A 20 -6.35 -0.55 -1.28
CA PHE A 20 -7.03 -1.54 -2.10
C PHE A 20 -8.24 -2.11 -1.38
N GLU A 21 -9.28 -2.40 -2.15
CA GLU A 21 -10.41 -3.23 -1.73
C GLU A 21 -10.07 -4.72 -1.91
N LYS A 22 -10.95 -5.61 -1.42
CA LYS A 22 -10.70 -7.06 -1.56
C LYS A 22 -10.73 -7.48 -3.02
N GLU A 23 -11.64 -6.88 -3.76
CA GLU A 23 -11.90 -7.10 -5.17
C GLU A 23 -10.64 -6.78 -6.00
N ASP A 24 -9.89 -5.73 -5.66
CA ASP A 24 -8.63 -5.40 -6.34
C ASP A 24 -7.58 -6.51 -6.20
N VAL A 25 -7.48 -7.09 -4.99
CA VAL A 25 -6.55 -8.18 -4.69
C VAL A 25 -6.96 -9.47 -5.41
N ILE A 26 -8.26 -9.78 -5.41
CA ILE A 26 -8.80 -10.97 -6.07
C ILE A 26 -8.61 -10.88 -7.58
N ASN A 27 -9.01 -9.75 -8.19
CA ASN A 27 -8.83 -9.51 -9.62
C ASN A 27 -7.37 -9.59 -10.03
N TRP A 28 -6.46 -9.08 -9.21
CA TRP A 28 -5.03 -9.25 -9.45
C TRP A 28 -4.59 -10.72 -9.40
N ALA A 29 -5.04 -11.47 -8.40
CA ALA A 29 -4.69 -12.89 -8.28
C ALA A 29 -5.20 -13.69 -9.48
N ASP A 30 -6.43 -13.44 -9.92
CA ASP A 30 -7.02 -14.04 -11.13
C ASP A 30 -6.17 -13.71 -12.37
N ASN A 31 -5.88 -12.43 -12.58
CA ASN A 31 -5.03 -12.00 -13.70
C ASN A 31 -3.63 -12.63 -13.64
N TYR A 32 -3.04 -12.75 -12.45
CA TYR A 32 -1.73 -13.42 -12.30
C TYR A 32 -1.83 -14.90 -12.68
N ILE A 33 -2.90 -15.59 -12.26
CA ILE A 33 -3.12 -17.00 -12.58
C ILE A 33 -3.31 -17.22 -14.08
N GLU A 34 -4.09 -16.37 -14.74
CA GLU A 34 -4.38 -16.50 -16.19
C GLU A 34 -3.16 -16.28 -17.08
N ASN A 35 -2.20 -15.46 -16.63
CA ASN A 35 -1.07 -15.01 -17.44
C ASN A 35 0.26 -15.71 -17.12
N ASN A 36 0.28 -16.68 -16.20
CA ASN A 36 1.50 -17.40 -15.81
C ASN A 36 1.29 -18.92 -15.89
N ASP A 37 2.40 -19.65 -16.03
CA ASP A 37 2.36 -21.10 -16.06
C ASP A 37 1.93 -21.66 -14.69
N VAL A 38 0.97 -22.59 -14.71
CA VAL A 38 0.37 -23.18 -13.49
C VAL A 38 1.41 -23.78 -12.55
N GLU A 39 2.48 -24.34 -13.08
CA GLU A 39 3.57 -24.94 -12.30
C GLU A 39 4.40 -23.89 -11.52
N GLU A 40 4.36 -22.62 -11.93
CA GLU A 40 5.09 -21.52 -11.29
C GLU A 40 4.24 -20.74 -10.28
N ILE A 41 2.93 -21.01 -10.22
CA ILE A 41 1.99 -20.29 -9.36
C ILE A 41 1.93 -20.94 -7.96
N PRO A 42 2.22 -20.20 -6.87
CA PRO A 42 2.01 -20.71 -5.52
C PRO A 42 0.54 -21.07 -5.28
N TYR A 43 0.27 -22.25 -4.69
CA TYR A 43 -1.12 -22.69 -4.42
C TYR A 43 -1.97 -21.64 -3.69
N LYS A 44 -1.34 -20.88 -2.78
CA LYS A 44 -1.95 -19.79 -2.02
C LYS A 44 -2.56 -18.70 -2.91
N MET A 45 -2.08 -18.50 -4.14
CA MET A 45 -2.69 -17.58 -5.12
C MET A 45 -4.09 -18.05 -5.54
N PHE A 46 -4.30 -19.35 -5.72
CA PHE A 46 -5.63 -19.89 -6.02
C PHE A 46 -6.57 -19.75 -4.81
N GLU A 47 -6.06 -19.92 -3.59
CA GLU A 47 -6.86 -19.65 -2.38
C GLU A 47 -7.29 -18.18 -2.30
N ILE A 48 -6.39 -17.25 -2.63
CA ILE A 48 -6.68 -15.80 -2.69
C ILE A 48 -7.77 -15.51 -3.74
N SER A 49 -7.65 -16.05 -4.95
CA SER A 49 -8.66 -15.91 -6.02
C SER A 49 -10.06 -16.36 -5.56
N LEU A 50 -10.14 -17.42 -4.74
CA LEU A 50 -11.39 -17.98 -4.24
C LEU A 50 -11.90 -17.35 -2.92
N SER A 51 -11.23 -16.31 -2.41
CA SER A 51 -11.44 -15.78 -1.06
C SER A 51 -12.50 -14.67 -0.95
N LEU A 52 -13.40 -14.51 -1.92
CA LEU A 52 -14.35 -13.39 -1.94
C LEU A 52 -15.19 -13.26 -0.66
N SER A 53 -15.59 -14.40 -0.07
CA SER A 53 -16.35 -14.48 1.18
C SER A 53 -15.51 -14.25 2.44
N GLU A 54 -14.19 -14.29 2.35
CA GLU A 54 -13.29 -14.15 3.49
C GLU A 54 -13.24 -12.70 4.00
N SER A 55 -12.84 -12.54 5.25
CA SER A 55 -12.61 -11.21 5.81
C SER A 55 -11.33 -10.59 5.23
N THR A 56 -11.24 -9.26 5.26
CA THR A 56 -10.03 -8.53 4.87
C THR A 56 -8.81 -8.99 5.67
N VAL A 57 -9.00 -9.38 6.94
CA VAL A 57 -7.92 -9.86 7.82
C VAL A 57 -7.43 -11.23 7.39
N ASP A 58 -8.34 -12.12 7.01
CA ASP A 58 -7.99 -13.47 6.55
C ASP A 58 -7.27 -13.38 5.20
N LEU A 59 -7.79 -12.58 4.28
CA LEU A 59 -7.13 -12.29 3.00
C LEU A 59 -5.72 -11.69 3.18
N ALA A 60 -5.58 -10.71 4.08
CA ALA A 60 -4.27 -10.15 4.40
C ALA A 60 -3.31 -11.19 5.00
N SER A 61 -3.83 -12.15 5.77
CA SER A 61 -3.03 -13.26 6.32
C SER A 61 -2.58 -14.23 5.24
N MET A 62 -3.44 -14.55 4.27
CA MET A 62 -3.07 -15.36 3.10
C MET A 62 -1.95 -14.71 2.28
N LEU A 63 -2.03 -13.40 2.04
CA LEU A 63 -0.97 -12.65 1.36
C LEU A 63 0.36 -12.78 2.11
N LYS A 64 0.35 -12.62 3.45
CA LYS A 64 1.55 -12.75 4.29
C LYS A 64 2.28 -14.08 4.11
N GLU A 65 1.55 -15.18 3.95
CA GLU A 65 2.15 -16.51 3.79
C GLU A 65 3.01 -16.63 2.53
N ILE A 66 2.72 -15.85 1.48
CA ILE A 66 3.47 -15.88 0.22
C ILE A 66 4.78 -15.10 0.32
N PHE A 67 4.74 -13.94 0.98
CA PHE A 67 5.88 -13.02 1.02
C PHE A 67 6.71 -13.12 2.30
N ILE A 68 6.54 -14.13 3.17
CA ILE A 68 7.36 -14.27 4.40
C ILE A 68 8.85 -13.99 4.12
N GLY A 69 9.41 -12.97 4.78
CA GLY A 69 10.79 -12.51 4.65
C GLY A 69 10.97 -10.99 4.71
N ASP A 70 12.23 -10.55 4.68
CA ASP A 70 12.61 -9.13 4.67
C ASP A 70 12.62 -8.57 3.24
N PHE A 71 11.94 -7.44 3.02
CA PHE A 71 11.93 -6.73 1.75
C PHE A 71 12.78 -5.48 1.78
N SER A 72 13.33 -5.13 0.62
CA SER A 72 14.11 -3.91 0.35
C SER A 72 13.32 -2.59 0.48
N GLY A 73 12.15 -2.61 1.11
CA GLY A 73 11.32 -1.41 1.29
C GLY A 73 10.55 -0.93 0.06
N LYS A 74 10.85 -1.46 -1.13
CA LYS A 74 10.18 -1.09 -2.38
C LYS A 74 8.65 -1.22 -2.36
N PRO A 75 8.02 -2.24 -1.72
CA PRO A 75 6.57 -2.32 -1.70
C PRO A 75 5.90 -1.10 -1.08
N LEU A 76 6.48 -0.54 -0.01
CA LEU A 76 5.98 0.69 0.59
C LEU A 76 6.10 1.87 -0.39
N MET A 77 7.24 2.00 -1.07
CA MET A 77 7.49 3.06 -2.05
C MET A 77 6.46 3.05 -3.19
N VAL A 78 6.01 1.87 -3.61
CA VAL A 78 4.94 1.73 -4.62
C VAL A 78 3.63 2.35 -4.12
N ILE A 79 3.19 1.99 -2.91
CA ILE A 79 1.94 2.53 -2.33
C ILE A 79 2.04 4.05 -2.15
N LEU A 80 3.19 4.57 -1.72
CA LEU A 80 3.41 6.02 -1.61
C LEU A 80 3.35 6.72 -2.97
N GLY A 81 3.93 6.11 -4.01
CA GLY A 81 3.82 6.60 -5.38
C GLY A 81 2.39 6.64 -5.89
N PHE A 82 1.58 5.62 -5.57
CA PHE A 82 0.15 5.62 -5.90
C PHE A 82 -0.62 6.70 -5.14
N CYS A 83 -0.33 6.90 -3.85
CA CYS A 83 -0.92 7.99 -3.08
C CYS A 83 -0.62 9.37 -3.70
N TYR A 84 0.59 9.59 -4.22
CA TYR A 84 0.94 10.81 -4.94
C TYR A 84 0.10 11.00 -6.21
N LYS A 85 0.02 9.96 -7.06
CA LYS A 85 -0.79 9.99 -8.29
C LYS A 85 -2.25 10.29 -7.98
N ASP A 86 -2.84 9.59 -7.02
CA ASP A 86 -4.25 9.78 -6.66
C ASP A 86 -4.55 11.18 -6.13
N LEU A 87 -3.62 11.82 -5.41
CA LEU A 87 -3.76 13.23 -5.00
C LEU A 87 -3.68 14.17 -6.20
N LYS A 88 -2.71 13.95 -7.09
CA LYS A 88 -2.47 14.79 -8.27
C LYS A 88 -3.65 14.74 -9.24
N ASP A 89 -4.22 13.56 -9.41
CA ASP A 89 -5.35 13.29 -10.29
C ASP A 89 -6.71 13.53 -9.62
N ASN A 90 -6.72 13.97 -8.35
CA ASN A 90 -7.91 14.21 -7.53
C ASN A 90 -8.82 12.97 -7.38
N LEU A 91 -8.25 11.77 -7.44
CA LEU A 91 -8.94 10.50 -7.21
C LEU A 91 -9.15 10.21 -5.73
N LYS A 92 -8.27 10.74 -4.87
CA LYS A 92 -8.40 10.67 -3.40
C LYS A 92 -8.16 12.03 -2.77
N THR A 93 -8.87 12.29 -1.68
CA THR A 93 -8.69 13.48 -0.86
C THR A 93 -7.49 13.30 0.08
N TYR A 94 -6.98 14.43 0.60
CA TYR A 94 -5.97 14.39 1.66
C TYR A 94 -6.43 13.59 2.89
N ASP A 95 -7.72 13.65 3.25
CA ASP A 95 -8.24 12.89 4.39
C ASP A 95 -8.10 11.38 4.21
N GLU A 96 -8.41 10.89 3.00
CA GLU A 96 -8.24 9.47 2.66
C GLU A 96 -6.77 9.08 2.67
N ILE A 97 -5.90 9.91 2.09
CA ILE A 97 -4.46 9.64 2.02
C ILE A 97 -3.82 9.65 3.41
N PHE A 98 -4.17 10.59 4.29
CA PHE A 98 -3.65 10.59 5.65
C PHE A 98 -4.13 9.39 6.46
N ASN A 99 -5.35 8.89 6.20
CA ASN A 99 -5.82 7.65 6.81
C ASN A 99 -5.01 6.44 6.32
N ILE A 100 -4.72 6.36 5.01
CA ILE A 100 -3.85 5.34 4.43
C ILE A 100 -2.44 5.41 5.04
N ILE A 101 -1.82 6.59 5.05
CA ILE A 101 -0.50 6.86 5.63
C ILE A 101 -0.44 6.44 7.11
N TYR A 102 -1.46 6.79 7.89
CA TYR A 102 -1.54 6.40 9.29
C TYR A 102 -1.53 4.88 9.44
N LYS A 103 -2.39 4.16 8.70
CA LYS A 103 -2.45 2.69 8.76
C LYS A 103 -1.17 2.02 8.27
N LEU A 104 -0.52 2.57 7.24
CA LEU A 104 0.79 2.10 6.76
C LEU A 104 1.86 2.26 7.85
N SER A 105 1.84 3.36 8.60
CA SER A 105 2.81 3.58 9.69
C SER A 105 2.74 2.52 10.80
N LEU A 106 1.59 1.85 10.94
CA LEU A 106 1.38 0.74 11.87
C LEU A 106 1.92 -0.61 11.36
N GLN A 107 2.29 -0.72 10.08
CA GLN A 107 2.81 -1.95 9.44
C GLN A 107 4.33 -2.10 9.56
N SER A 108 4.94 -1.46 10.56
CA SER A 108 6.39 -1.29 10.67
C SER A 108 7.19 -2.59 10.75
N SER A 109 6.58 -3.70 11.15
CA SER A 109 7.24 -5.01 11.23
C SER A 109 7.52 -5.66 9.87
N TYR A 110 6.97 -5.13 8.76
CA TYR A 110 7.07 -5.75 7.44
C TYR A 110 7.88 -4.95 6.42
N CYS A 111 8.31 -3.74 6.78
CA CYS A 111 9.08 -2.85 5.92
C CYS A 111 10.39 -2.49 6.62
N ASN A 112 11.53 -2.88 6.05
CA ASN A 112 12.87 -2.43 6.49
C ASN A 112 13.16 -0.96 6.10
N ASN A 113 12.20 -0.06 6.34
CA ASN A 113 12.22 1.35 5.95
C ASN A 113 11.93 2.25 7.16
N ASN A 114 12.89 2.31 8.08
CA ASN A 114 12.74 3.08 9.32
C ASN A 114 12.54 4.58 9.05
N TYR A 115 13.13 5.13 7.98
CA TYR A 115 12.96 6.55 7.62
C TYR A 115 11.52 6.85 7.20
N GLU A 116 11.01 6.13 6.18
CA GLU A 116 9.67 6.33 5.65
C GLU A 116 8.61 6.12 6.71
N LEU A 117 8.67 5.02 7.46
CA LEU A 117 7.68 4.73 8.50
C LEU A 117 7.64 5.82 9.59
N THR A 118 8.80 6.32 9.99
CA THR A 118 8.90 7.43 10.94
C THR A 118 8.28 8.70 10.35
N LYS A 119 8.57 8.98 9.08
CA LYS A 119 8.05 10.16 8.38
C LYS A 119 6.52 10.10 8.20
N LEU A 120 5.99 8.93 7.85
CA LEU A 120 4.55 8.67 7.74
C LEU A 120 3.84 8.91 9.08
N ASN A 121 4.40 8.35 10.17
CA ASN A 121 3.86 8.56 11.51
C ASN A 121 3.84 10.06 11.87
N TYR A 122 4.96 10.77 11.65
CA TYR A 122 5.05 12.22 11.91
C TYR A 122 4.03 13.02 11.11
N LEU A 123 3.93 12.80 9.79
CA LEU A 123 2.99 13.51 8.93
C LEU A 123 1.53 13.24 9.33
N SER A 124 1.20 11.99 9.69
CA SER A 124 -0.15 11.63 10.15
C SER A 124 -0.52 12.33 11.46
N GLN A 125 0.43 12.45 12.39
CA GLN A 125 0.22 13.15 13.65
C GLN A 125 0.08 14.66 13.45
N GLU A 126 0.96 15.29 12.67
CA GLU A 126 0.85 16.71 12.35
C GLU A 126 -0.51 17.02 11.71
N TYR A 127 -0.94 16.20 10.75
CA TYR A 127 -2.24 16.37 10.11
C TYR A 127 -3.40 16.26 11.08
N TYR A 128 -3.38 15.24 11.95
CA TYR A 128 -4.38 15.06 12.99
C TYR A 128 -4.47 16.31 13.89
N LEU A 129 -3.33 16.79 14.40
CA LEU A 129 -3.29 17.96 15.28
C LEU A 129 -3.79 19.23 14.59
N ALA A 130 -3.41 19.44 13.33
CA ALA A 130 -3.85 20.61 12.57
C ALA A 130 -5.34 20.55 12.23
N LYS A 131 -5.87 19.35 11.92
CA LYS A 131 -7.30 19.14 11.67
C LYS A 131 -8.15 19.39 12.92
N GLN A 132 -7.63 19.04 14.09
CA GLN A 132 -8.24 19.35 15.38
C GLN A 132 -8.03 20.81 15.84
N GLN A 133 -7.39 21.65 15.03
CA GLN A 133 -7.05 23.05 15.36
C GLN A 133 -6.18 23.19 16.63
N ILE A 134 -5.42 22.15 16.97
CA ILE A 134 -4.54 22.13 18.14
C ILE A 134 -3.17 22.73 17.80
N TYR A 135 -2.56 22.28 16.70
CA TYR A 135 -1.20 22.71 16.30
C TYR A 135 -0.96 22.50 14.81
N GLY A 136 -0.22 23.42 14.18
CA GLY A 136 0.20 23.33 12.78
C GLY A 136 -0.78 23.98 11.79
N ASN A 137 -0.29 24.21 10.57
CA ASN A 137 -1.07 24.77 9.47
C ASN A 137 -1.45 23.68 8.47
N LEU A 138 -2.74 23.49 8.23
CA LEU A 138 -3.24 22.44 7.33
C LEU A 138 -2.70 22.57 5.90
N LYS A 139 -2.54 23.77 5.38
CA LYS A 139 -2.01 23.98 4.03
C LYS A 139 -0.54 23.56 3.97
N GLU A 140 0.27 24.04 4.91
CA GLU A 140 1.69 23.68 4.96
C GLU A 140 1.91 22.17 5.12
N ILE A 141 1.09 21.50 5.94
CA ILE A 141 1.19 20.05 6.14
C ILE A 141 0.80 19.30 4.85
N LYS A 142 -0.26 19.74 4.16
CA LYS A 142 -0.65 19.17 2.86
C LYS A 142 0.46 19.34 1.82
N ASP A 143 1.04 20.53 1.71
CA ASP A 143 2.13 20.83 0.78
C ASP A 143 3.37 19.96 1.10
N LYS A 144 3.75 19.84 2.39
CA LYS A 144 4.84 18.96 2.85
C LYS A 144 4.58 17.49 2.51
N THR A 145 3.36 16.99 2.74
CA THR A 145 3.01 15.60 2.42
C THR A 145 3.06 15.36 0.92
N LEU A 146 2.55 16.30 0.11
CA LEU A 146 2.61 16.18 -1.34
C LEU A 146 4.06 16.09 -1.84
N SER A 147 4.95 16.98 -1.37
CA SER A 147 6.38 16.94 -1.72
C SER A 147 7.07 15.66 -1.26
N PHE A 148 6.73 15.14 -0.08
CA PHE A 148 7.27 13.85 0.39
C PHE A 148 6.81 12.68 -0.49
N LEU A 149 5.53 12.63 -0.86
CA LEU A 149 4.99 11.56 -1.70
C LEU A 149 5.53 11.62 -3.15
N GLU A 150 5.84 12.82 -3.65
CA GLU A 150 6.42 13.04 -4.98
C GLU A 150 7.74 12.30 -5.19
N GLU A 151 8.56 12.15 -4.15
CA GLU A 151 9.82 11.40 -4.19
C GLU A 151 9.63 9.93 -4.67
N TYR A 152 8.40 9.42 -4.52
CA TYR A 152 8.03 8.06 -4.84
C TYR A 152 7.25 7.90 -6.15
N GLU A 153 6.96 8.97 -6.89
CA GLU A 153 6.18 8.92 -8.16
C GLU A 153 6.75 7.88 -9.13
N LYS A 154 8.08 7.78 -9.22
CA LYS A 154 8.78 6.83 -10.11
C LYS A 154 8.49 5.35 -9.79
N TYR A 155 8.04 5.03 -8.58
CA TYR A 155 7.68 3.67 -8.16
C TYR A 155 6.21 3.35 -8.37
N ALA A 156 5.38 4.30 -8.78
CA ALA A 156 3.95 4.13 -9.01
C ALA A 156 3.65 3.33 -10.30
N LYS A 157 4.37 2.21 -10.50
CA LYS A 157 4.28 1.29 -11.63
C LYS A 157 4.58 -0.12 -11.12
N VAL A 158 3.57 -0.98 -11.14
CA VAL A 158 3.77 -2.43 -11.05
C VAL A 158 3.20 -2.99 -12.34
N ASN A 159 3.95 -3.81 -13.06
CA ASN A 159 3.58 -4.36 -14.37
C ASN A 159 2.26 -5.18 -14.41
N TYR A 160 1.56 -5.32 -13.27
CA TYR A 160 0.32 -6.06 -13.10
C TYR A 160 -0.83 -5.19 -12.55
N LEU A 161 -0.63 -3.86 -12.46
CA LEU A 161 -1.60 -2.87 -11.94
C LEU A 161 -2.04 -1.85 -13.00
N GLU A 162 -1.56 -1.97 -14.24
CA GLU A 162 -1.96 -1.16 -15.41
C GLU A 162 -2.40 -2.08 -16.56
#